data_AF-A0A2Z5JK68-F1
#
_entry.id   AF-A0A2Z5JK68-F1
#
_cell.length_a   1.000
_cell.length_b   1.000
_cell.length_c   1.000
_cell.angle_alpha   90.00
_cell.angle_beta   90.00
_cell.angle_gamma   90.00
#
_symmetry.space_group_name_H-M   'P 1'
#
loop_
_entity.id
_entity.type
_entity.pdbx_description
1 polymer ?
#
loop_
_entity_poly.entity_id
_entity_poly.type
_entity_poly.pdbx_seq_one_letter_code
_entity_poly.pdbx_strand_id
1 'polypeptide(L)'
;MRHVRVNAAKFIGRVLPEPYENALGGHAPEATHHLLATVFADVVCPPTGHSIGWHDSYGAAWARPLPHKAGFLLDHKGQPRPLPSHLIGAEAQRYRAAARIAARIRQAARPMPLGNQG
;
A
#
# COMPACT_ATOMS: atom_id res chain seq x y z
N MET A 1 -0.26 -6.06 -30.47
CA MET A 1 -0.85 -6.73 -29.28
C MET A 1 -2.16 -6.05 -28.94
N ARG A 2 -3.28 -6.79 -28.90
CA ARG A 2 -4.60 -6.24 -28.56
C ARG A 2 -4.65 -5.99 -27.05
N HIS A 3 -4.67 -4.73 -26.64
CA HIS A 3 -4.96 -4.38 -25.25
C HIS A 3 -6.41 -4.78 -24.94
N VAL A 4 -6.60 -5.85 -24.17
CA VAL A 4 -7.90 -6.23 -23.63
C VAL A 4 -8.40 -5.05 -22.81
N ARG A 5 -9.54 -4.46 -23.19
CA ARG A 5 -10.21 -3.41 -22.41
C ARG A 5 -10.65 -4.03 -21.08
N VAL A 6 -9.88 -3.78 -20.03
CA VAL A 6 -10.23 -4.20 -18.68
C VAL A 6 -11.29 -3.22 -18.14
N ASN A 7 -12.36 -3.76 -17.56
CA ASN A 7 -13.50 -2.98 -17.06
C ASN A 7 -13.08 -2.12 -15.86
N ALA A 8 -13.30 -0.80 -15.92
CA ALA A 8 -13.03 0.20 -14.87
C ALA A 8 -13.53 -0.22 -13.47
N ALA A 9 -14.65 -0.95 -13.38
CA ALA A 9 -15.20 -1.41 -12.10
C ALA A 9 -14.32 -2.45 -11.37
N LYS A 10 -13.56 -3.28 -12.11
CA LYS A 10 -12.59 -4.22 -11.52
C LYS A 10 -11.37 -3.51 -10.95
N PHE A 11 -11.20 -2.23 -11.27
CA PHE A 11 -10.08 -1.42 -10.79
C PHE A 11 -10.37 -0.70 -9.49
N ILE A 12 -11.58 -0.73 -8.92
CA ILE A 12 -11.86 -0.11 -7.60
C ILE A 12 -11.67 -1.13 -6.45
N GLY A 13 -11.47 -2.41 -6.78
CA GLY A 13 -11.31 -3.48 -5.81
C GLY A 13 -10.00 -3.40 -5.04
N ARG A 14 -10.06 -3.91 -3.80
CA ARG A 14 -8.89 -4.16 -2.94
C ARG A 14 -7.81 -5.00 -3.63
N VAL A 15 -8.23 -5.96 -4.46
CA VAL A 15 -7.38 -6.96 -5.09
C VAL A 15 -7.35 -6.71 -6.60
N LEU A 16 -6.15 -6.67 -7.16
CA LEU A 16 -5.93 -6.54 -8.60
C LEU A 16 -6.21 -7.88 -9.30
N PRO A 17 -6.56 -7.86 -10.60
CA PRO A 17 -6.63 -9.10 -11.36
C PRO A 17 -5.23 -9.72 -11.50
N GLU A 18 -5.17 -11.05 -11.52
CA GLU A 18 -3.95 -11.77 -11.91
C GLU A 18 -3.52 -11.39 -13.33
N PRO A 19 -2.20 -11.34 -13.63
CA PRO A 19 -1.08 -11.72 -12.76
C PRO A 19 -0.57 -10.59 -11.83
N TYR A 20 -1.21 -9.42 -11.84
CA TYR A 20 -0.65 -8.21 -11.23
C TYR A 20 -0.63 -8.27 -9.70
N GLU A 21 -1.62 -8.91 -9.10
CA GLU A 21 -1.70 -9.08 -7.65
C GLU A 21 -0.49 -9.87 -7.12
N ASN A 22 -0.19 -11.02 -7.71
CA ASN A 22 0.99 -11.80 -7.35
C ASN A 22 2.30 -11.07 -7.70
N ALA A 23 2.36 -10.41 -8.86
CA ALA A 23 3.56 -9.68 -9.28
C ALA A 23 3.93 -8.57 -8.27
N LEU A 24 2.93 -7.86 -7.73
CA LEU A 24 3.14 -6.77 -6.78
C LEU A 24 3.18 -7.25 -5.32
N GLY A 25 2.37 -8.24 -4.96
CA GLY A 25 2.25 -8.82 -3.63
C GLY A 25 3.32 -9.85 -3.28
N GLY A 26 4.08 -10.34 -4.27
CA GLY A 26 5.08 -11.38 -4.09
C GLY A 26 4.45 -12.74 -3.74
N HIS A 27 5.16 -13.55 -2.96
CA HIS A 27 4.73 -14.91 -2.59
C HIS A 27 3.51 -14.95 -1.64
N ALA A 28 3.15 -13.83 -1.01
CA ALA A 28 2.01 -13.73 -0.10
C ALA A 28 1.31 -12.36 -0.23
N PRO A 29 0.49 -12.15 -1.29
CA PRO A 29 -0.15 -10.85 -1.54
C PRO A 29 -1.04 -10.37 -0.40
N GLU A 30 -1.84 -11.26 0.20
CA GLU A 30 -2.72 -10.90 1.33
C GLU A 30 -1.94 -10.39 2.55
N ALA A 31 -0.81 -11.03 2.86
CA ALA A 31 0.08 -10.57 3.94
C ALA A 31 0.69 -9.20 3.62
N THR A 32 0.98 -8.92 2.35
CA THR A 32 1.46 -7.61 1.90
C THR A 32 0.37 -6.54 2.05
N HIS A 33 -0.88 -6.85 1.70
CA HIS A 33 -2.02 -5.95 1.97
C HIS A 33 -2.13 -5.62 3.45
N HIS A 34 -2.04 -6.63 4.30
CA HIS A 34 -2.19 -6.47 5.74
C HIS A 34 -1.08 -5.57 6.28
N LEU A 35 0.17 -5.89 5.93
CA LEU A 35 1.33 -5.12 6.35
C LEU A 35 1.21 -3.64 5.97
N LEU A 36 0.87 -3.34 4.71
CA LEU A 36 0.79 -1.95 4.26
C LEU A 36 -0.39 -1.19 4.90
N ALA A 37 -1.54 -1.85 5.10
CA ALA A 37 -2.70 -1.24 5.76
C ALA A 37 -2.45 -0.99 7.27
N THR A 38 -1.84 -1.96 7.96
CA THR A 38 -1.40 -1.84 9.36
C THR A 38 -0.43 -0.67 9.51
N VAL A 39 0.62 -0.61 8.69
CA VAL A 39 1.61 0.47 8.80
C VAL A 39 1.01 1.83 8.47
N PHE A 40 0.09 1.92 7.50
CA PHE A 40 -0.63 3.17 7.27
C PHE A 40 -1.39 3.62 8.52
N ALA A 41 -2.12 2.72 9.17
CA ALA A 41 -2.85 3.02 10.39
C ALA A 41 -1.91 3.44 11.53
N ASP A 42 -0.78 2.74 11.72
CA ASP A 42 0.25 3.09 12.71
C ASP A 42 0.79 4.52 12.45
N VAL A 43 0.99 4.89 11.18
CA VAL A 43 1.51 6.22 10.79
C VAL A 43 0.50 7.33 11.08
N VAL A 44 -0.77 7.14 10.74
CA VAL A 44 -1.78 8.22 10.83
C VAL A 44 -2.49 8.31 12.18
N CYS A 45 -2.41 7.25 12.99
CA CYS A 45 -3.01 7.19 14.33
C CYS A 45 -1.93 7.18 15.42
N PRO A 46 -1.33 8.35 15.75
CA PRO A 46 -0.42 8.44 16.88
C PRO A 46 -1.15 8.15 18.21
N PRO A 47 -0.40 7.81 19.28
CA PRO A 47 -0.99 7.45 20.58
C PRO A 47 -1.90 8.52 21.21
N THR A 48 -1.74 9.79 20.81
CA THR A 48 -2.53 10.92 21.32
C THR A 48 -2.88 11.90 20.20
N GLY A 49 -3.98 12.63 20.35
CA GLY A 49 -4.31 13.78 19.50
C GLY A 49 -4.95 13.47 18.14
N HIS A 50 -5.50 12.27 17.93
CA HIS A 50 -6.17 11.89 16.70
C HIS A 50 -7.64 11.55 16.90
N SER A 51 -8.50 11.94 15.94
CA SER A 51 -9.97 11.79 16.02
C SER A 51 -10.50 10.57 15.30
N ILE A 52 -9.73 9.96 14.38
CA ILE A 52 -10.13 8.76 13.63
C ILE A 52 -9.49 7.53 14.28
N GLY A 53 -10.25 6.46 14.46
CA GLY A 53 -9.72 5.25 15.09
C GLY A 53 -8.67 4.55 14.22
N TRP A 54 -7.73 3.84 14.85
CA TRP A 54 -6.77 2.99 14.14
C TRP A 54 -7.45 2.00 13.19
N HIS A 55 -8.57 1.39 13.63
CA HIS A 55 -9.35 0.44 12.83
C HIS A 55 -10.00 1.08 11.60
N ASP A 56 -10.44 2.34 11.69
CA ASP A 56 -11.02 3.06 10.56
C ASP A 56 -9.95 3.40 9.53
N SER A 57 -8.79 3.88 9.99
CA SER A 57 -7.61 4.14 9.14
C SER A 57 -7.12 2.86 8.47
N TYR A 58 -7.07 1.76 9.22
CA TYR A 58 -6.76 0.43 8.68
C TYR A 58 -7.78 0.04 7.61
N GLY A 59 -9.07 0.12 7.90
CA GLY A 59 -10.14 -0.24 6.96
C GLY A 59 -10.10 0.59 5.66
N ALA A 60 -9.83 1.89 5.78
CA ALA A 60 -9.70 2.79 4.64
C ALA A 60 -8.52 2.40 3.74
N ALA A 61 -7.36 2.07 4.31
CA ALA A 61 -6.23 1.57 3.53
C ALA A 61 -6.48 0.15 3.00
N TRP A 62 -7.10 -0.71 3.81
CA TRP A 62 -7.40 -2.10 3.48
C TRP A 62 -8.23 -2.22 2.21
N ALA A 63 -9.19 -1.31 1.98
CA ALA A 63 -10.04 -1.33 0.78
C ALA A 63 -9.32 -0.97 -0.54
N ARG A 64 -8.09 -0.43 -0.50
CA ARG A 64 -7.34 0.05 -1.69
C ARG A 64 -6.51 -1.05 -2.35
N PRO A 65 -6.11 -0.95 -3.62
CA PRO A 65 -5.13 -1.89 -4.19
C PRO A 65 -3.71 -1.65 -3.67
N LEU A 66 -2.81 -2.63 -3.91
CA LEU A 66 -1.42 -2.60 -3.44
C LEU A 66 -0.65 -1.32 -3.82
N PRO A 67 -0.69 -0.82 -5.07
CA PRO A 67 0.01 0.42 -5.42
C PRO A 67 -0.47 1.64 -4.63
N HIS A 68 -1.78 1.75 -4.40
CA HIS A 68 -2.36 2.85 -3.61
C HIS A 68 -1.91 2.76 -2.15
N LYS A 69 -1.98 1.56 -1.56
CA LYS A 69 -1.47 1.31 -0.21
C LYS A 69 0.01 1.68 -0.10
N ALA A 70 0.82 1.26 -1.06
CA ALA A 70 2.24 1.59 -1.14
C ALA A 70 2.46 3.10 -1.21
N GLY A 71 1.65 3.81 -2.01
CA GLY A 71 1.72 5.26 -2.17
C GLY A 71 1.59 6.05 -0.85
N PHE A 72 0.86 5.53 0.15
CA PHE A 72 0.76 6.21 1.45
C PHE A 72 2.10 6.30 2.20
N LEU A 73 3.01 5.35 1.95
CA LEU A 73 4.33 5.30 2.60
C LEU A 73 5.42 6.00 1.79
N LEU A 74 5.09 6.48 0.59
CA LEU A 74 6.05 7.10 -0.33
C LEU A 74 5.80 8.60 -0.48
N ASP A 75 6.86 9.33 -0.78
CA ASP A 75 6.80 10.73 -1.19
C ASP A 75 6.44 10.87 -2.68
N HIS A 76 6.38 12.11 -3.16
CA HIS A 76 6.07 12.42 -4.57
C HIS A 76 7.14 11.90 -5.56
N LYS A 77 8.35 11.60 -5.10
CA LYS A 77 9.43 11.00 -5.89
C LYS A 77 9.38 9.47 -5.86
N GLY A 78 8.43 8.88 -5.14
CA GLY A 78 8.32 7.44 -4.95
C GLY A 78 9.36 6.87 -3.97
N GLN A 79 9.97 7.72 -3.15
CA GLN A 79 10.91 7.31 -2.10
C GLN A 79 10.17 7.11 -0.78
N PRO A 80 10.62 6.19 0.09
CA PRO A 80 10.09 6.08 1.44
C PRO A 80 10.06 7.40 2.19
N ARG A 81 8.92 7.71 2.82
CA ARG A 81 8.85 8.84 3.75
C ARG A 81 9.74 8.59 4.98
N PRO A 82 10.15 9.66 5.68
CA PRO A 82 10.84 9.51 6.95
C PRO A 82 10.00 8.71 7.96
N LEU A 83 10.67 7.91 8.79
CA LEU A 83 10.03 7.19 9.89
C LEU A 83 9.39 8.22 10.85
N PRO A 84 8.08 8.14 11.13
CA PRO A 84 7.46 9.00 12.13
C PRO A 84 8.07 8.77 13.52
N SER A 85 8.31 9.86 14.26
CA SER A 85 9.00 9.81 15.55
C SER A 85 8.25 9.04 16.63
N HIS A 86 6.93 8.88 16.49
CA HIS A 86 6.11 8.13 17.44
C HIS A 86 6.16 6.62 17.22
N LEU A 87 6.64 6.15 16.06
CA LEU A 87 6.82 4.72 15.80
C LEU A 87 8.16 4.26 16.36
N ILE A 88 8.11 3.38 17.36
CA ILE A 88 9.29 2.88 18.07
C ILE A 88 9.33 1.34 18.07
N GLY A 89 10.50 0.77 18.37
CA GLY A 89 10.67 -0.68 18.51
C GLY A 89 10.14 -1.48 17.32
N ALA A 90 9.18 -2.37 17.58
CA ALA A 90 8.59 -3.25 16.57
C ALA A 90 7.85 -2.49 15.46
N GLU A 91 7.19 -1.37 15.78
CA GLU A 91 6.47 -0.56 14.78
C GLU A 91 7.45 0.13 13.82
N ALA A 92 8.57 0.63 14.35
CA ALA A 92 9.64 1.19 13.53
C ALA A 92 10.24 0.15 12.57
N GLN A 93 10.46 -1.08 13.05
CA GLN A 93 10.95 -2.16 12.22
C GLN A 93 9.93 -2.55 11.13
N ARG A 94 8.65 -2.64 11.49
CA ARG A 94 7.54 -2.92 10.58
C ARG A 94 7.43 -1.84 9.50
N TYR A 95 7.50 -0.56 9.88
CA TYR A 95 7.51 0.57 8.95
C TYR A 95 8.64 0.45 7.93
N ARG A 96 9.87 0.19 8.38
CA ARG A 96 11.04 0.05 7.48
C ARG A 96 10.89 -1.13 6.52
N ALA A 97 10.26 -2.23 6.93
CA ALA A 97 9.96 -3.34 6.04
C ALA A 97 8.90 -2.95 4.99
N ALA A 98 7.79 -2.36 5.44
CA ALA A 98 6.70 -1.90 4.58
C ALA A 98 7.15 -0.83 3.58
N ALA A 99 7.99 0.12 4.00
CA ALA A 99 8.58 1.15 3.17
C ALA A 99 9.39 0.58 1.99
N ARG A 100 10.22 -0.44 2.25
CA ARG A 100 10.99 -1.14 1.20
C ARG A 100 10.07 -1.86 0.22
N ILE A 101 9.04 -2.54 0.73
CA ILE A 101 8.05 -3.22 -0.10
C ILE A 101 7.25 -2.21 -0.94
N ALA A 102 6.86 -1.07 -0.36
CA ALA A 102 6.15 0.00 -1.05
C ALA A 102 6.98 0.55 -2.22
N ALA A 103 8.27 0.84 -2.00
CA ALA A 103 9.16 1.30 -3.06
C ALA A 103 9.29 0.26 -4.20
N ARG A 104 9.41 -1.03 -3.85
CA ARG A 104 9.41 -2.13 -4.83
C ARG A 104 8.11 -2.17 -5.64
N ILE A 105 6.96 -2.10 -4.97
CA ILE A 105 5.64 -2.10 -5.62
C ILE A 105 5.54 -0.92 -6.58
N ARG A 106 5.93 0.29 -6.17
CA ARG A 106 5.90 1.47 -7.03
C ARG A 106 6.76 1.28 -8.27
N GLN A 107 7.97 0.74 -8.14
CA GLN A 107 8.84 0.47 -9.27
C GLN A 107 8.24 -0.57 -10.23
N ALA A 108 7.72 -1.67 -9.68
CA ALA A 108 7.11 -2.76 -10.46
C ALA A 108 5.81 -2.34 -11.14
N ALA A 109 5.02 -1.45 -10.52
CA ALA A 109 3.74 -0.99 -11.04
C ALA A 109 3.88 -0.03 -12.24
N ARG A 110 5.00 0.72 -12.35
CA ARG A 110 5.21 1.74 -13.42
C ARG A 110 4.95 1.25 -14.85
N PRO A 111 5.46 0.08 -15.28
CA PRO A 111 5.20 -0.41 -16.63
C PRO A 111 3.87 -1.17 -16.78
N MET A 112 3.13 -1.41 -15.70
CA MET A 112 1.92 -2.24 -15.73
C MET A 112 0.70 -1.43 -16.16
N PRO A 113 -0.23 -2.00 -16.96
CA PRO A 113 -1.45 -1.32 -17.39
C PRO A 113 -2.52 -1.35 -16.28
N LEU A 114 -2.21 -0.75 -15.12
CA LEU A 114 -3.05 -0.79 -13.91
C LEU A 114 -4.18 0.27 -13.91
N GLY A 115 -4.30 1.08 -14.96
CA GLY A 115 -5.23 2.20 -15.01
C GLY A 115 -4.86 3.30 -14.01
N ASN A 116 -5.85 3.98 -13.42
CA ASN A 116 -5.66 5.06 -12.44
C ASN A 116 -5.11 4.58 -11.07
N GLN A 117 -4.64 3.34 -10.99
CA GLN A 117 -4.09 2.73 -9.78
C GLN A 117 -2.56 2.86 -9.68
N GLY A 118 -1.89 3.56 -10.61
CA GLY A 118 -0.42 3.64 -10.75
C GLY A 118 0.32 4.56 -9.79
#